data_AF-F7KM55-F1
#
_entry.id   AF-F7KM55-F1
#
_cell.length_a   1.000
_cell.length_b   1.000
_cell.length_c   1.000
_cell.angle_alpha   90.00
_cell.angle_beta   90.00
_cell.angle_gamma   90.00
#
_symmetry.space_group_name_H-M   'P 1'
#
loop_
_entity.id
_entity.type
_entity.pdbx_description
1 polymer ?
#
loop_
_entity_poly.entity_id
_entity_poly.type
_entity_poly.pdbx_seq_one_letter_code
_entity_poly.pdbx_strand_id
1 'polypeptide(L)' 'MKNKKMKMARLSLDMSQEMLAAKVDVTRQTIGMIEAGKFNPSLKLCIAICKVLHVTLDDLFWEEDEYEENS' A
#
# COMPACT_ATOMS: atom_id res chain seq x y z
N MET A 1 -1.56 -11.47 3.33
CA MET A 1 -1.64 -10.05 2.93
C MET A 1 -0.63 -9.85 1.83
N LYS A 2 -1.06 -9.40 0.64
CA LYS A 2 -0.16 -9.20 -0.51
C LYS A 2 0.70 -7.95 -0.34
N ASN A 3 0.09 -6.83 0.04
CA ASN A 3 0.80 -5.55 0.20
C ASN A 3 1.34 -5.37 1.62
N LYS A 4 2.26 -6.25 2.03
CA LYS A 4 2.91 -6.19 3.36
C LYS A 4 3.68 -4.89 3.56
N LYS A 5 4.37 -4.39 2.52
CA LYS A 5 5.14 -3.13 2.55
C LYS A 5 4.25 -1.94 2.92
N MET A 6 3.07 -1.83 2.31
CA MET A 6 2.07 -0.79 2.63
C MET A 6 1.63 -0.84 4.10
N LYS A 7 1.33 -2.04 4.61
CA LYS A 7 0.94 -2.20 6.02
C LYS A 7 2.08 -1.76 6.96
N MET A 8 3.33 -2.12 6.66
CA MET A 8 4.47 -1.74 7.49
C MET A 8 4.70 -0.24 7.48
N ALA A 9 4.69 0.41 6.31
CA ALA A 9 4.82 1.86 6.19
C ALA A 9 3.70 2.62 6.93
N ARG A 10 2.47 2.08 6.94
CA ARG A 10 1.38 2.65 7.73
C ARG A 10 1.63 2.51 9.24
N LEU A 11 2.07 1.34 9.68
CA LEU A 11 2.32 1.06 11.10
C LEU A 11 3.54 1.81 11.64
N SER A 12 4.56 2.08 10.83
CA SER A 12 5.72 2.91 11.24
C SER A 12 5.36 4.37 11.51
N LEU A 13 4.16 4.80 11.10
CA LEU A 13 3.60 6.12 11.37
C LEU A 13 2.50 6.06 12.45
N ASP A 14 2.37 4.94 13.17
CA ASP A 14 1.30 4.69 14.16
C ASP A 14 -0.13 4.90 13.61
N MET A 15 -0.31 4.78 12.29
CA MET A 15 -1.60 5.01 11.65
C MET A 15 -2.46 3.75 11.63
N SER A 16 -3.73 3.88 11.96
CA SER A 16 -4.73 2.82 11.70
C SER A 16 -5.17 2.82 10.22
N GLN A 17 -5.83 1.74 9.77
CA GLN A 17 -6.45 1.72 8.43
C GLN A 17 -7.48 2.83 8.26
N GLU A 18 -8.23 3.15 9.32
CA GLU A 18 -9.21 4.24 9.36
C GLU A 18 -8.53 5.60 9.11
N MET A 19 -7.41 5.85 9.79
CA MET A 19 -6.66 7.10 9.67
C MET A 19 -6.07 7.28 8.27
N LEU A 20 -5.51 6.21 7.67
CA LEU A 20 -5.01 6.27 6.30
C LEU A 20 -6.16 6.52 5.32
N ALA A 21 -7.28 5.82 5.50
CA ALA A 21 -8.46 5.94 4.65
C ALA A 21 -9.00 7.38 4.63
N ALA A 22 -9.12 8.00 5.80
CA ALA A 22 -9.55 9.38 5.94
C ALA A 22 -8.61 10.37 5.22
N LYS A 23 -7.29 10.13 5.23
CA LYS A 23 -6.31 11.01 4.58
C LYS A 23 -6.31 10.89 3.05
N VAL A 24 -6.74 9.77 2.49
CA VAL A 24 -6.77 9.54 1.03
C VAL A 24 -8.18 9.48 0.45
N ASP A 25 -9.18 9.90 1.23
CA ASP A 25 -10.59 9.99 0.85
C ASP A 25 -11.19 8.67 0.34
N VAL A 26 -10.97 7.60 1.12
CA VAL A 26 -11.56 6.28 0.87
C VAL A 26 -12.09 5.68 2.17
N THR A 27 -12.75 4.52 2.08
CA THR A 27 -13.21 3.79 3.27
C THR A 27 -12.08 2.98 3.90
N ARG A 28 -12.18 2.71 5.22
CA ARG A 28 -11.31 1.76 5.92
C ARG A 28 -11.28 0.39 5.22
N GLN A 29 -12.42 -0.07 4.70
CA GLN A 29 -12.51 -1.33 3.97
C GLN A 29 -11.68 -1.30 2.69
N THR A 30 -11.66 -0.18 1.95
CA THR A 30 -10.81 0.01 0.77
C THR A 30 -9.33 -0.19 1.13
N ILE A 31 -8.84 0.46 2.18
CA ILE A 31 -7.45 0.26 2.66
C ILE A 31 -7.20 -1.20 3.03
N GLY A 32 -8.13 -1.83 3.76
CA GLY A 32 -8.01 -3.24 4.14
C GLY A 32 -7.94 -4.19 2.93
N MET A 33 -8.72 -3.94 1.88
CA MET A 33 -8.69 -4.73 0.64
C MET A 33 -7.39 -4.52 -0.15
N ILE A 34 -6.86 -3.29 -0.19
CA ILE A 34 -5.55 -3.00 -0.79
C ILE A 34 -4.47 -3.76 -0.03
N GLU A 35 -4.40 -3.64 1.30
CA GLU A 35 -3.39 -4.34 2.09
C GLU A 35 -3.49 -5.87 1.95
N ALA A 36 -4.71 -6.40 1.80
CA ALA A 36 -4.95 -7.82 1.55
C ALA A 36 -4.55 -8.27 0.13
N GLY A 37 -4.39 -7.35 -0.83
CA GLY A 37 -4.20 -7.65 -2.24
C GLY A 37 -5.49 -8.00 -3.00
N LYS A 38 -6.65 -7.69 -2.41
CA LYS A 38 -7.97 -8.00 -2.97
C LYS A 38 -8.56 -6.86 -3.80
N PHE A 39 -7.93 -5.69 -3.78
CA PHE A 39 -8.33 -4.54 -4.56
C PHE A 39 -7.08 -3.92 -5.20
N ASN A 40 -7.16 -3.69 -6.51
CA ASN A 40 -6.13 -2.97 -7.24
C ASN A 40 -6.49 -1.46 -7.25
N PRO A 41 -5.80 -0.61 -6.49
CA PRO A 41 -6.08 0.82 -6.45
C PRO A 41 -5.77 1.51 -7.78
N SER A 42 -6.45 2.62 -8.07
CA SER A 42 -6.08 3.49 -9.18
C SER A 42 -4.72 4.15 -8.94
N LEU A 43 -4.00 4.53 -10.00
CA LEU A 43 -2.72 5.24 -9.87
C LEU A 43 -2.84 6.49 -8.99
N LYS A 44 -3.94 7.23 -9.10
CA LYS A 44 -4.23 8.41 -8.26
C LYS A 44 -4.26 8.04 -6.78
N LEU A 45 -4.91 6.93 -6.42
CA LEU A 45 -4.99 6.44 -5.05
C LEU A 45 -3.62 5.92 -4.56
N CYS A 46 -2.86 5.22 -5.41
CA CYS A 46 -1.49 4.82 -5.08
C CYS A 46 -0.63 6.02 -4.73
N ILE A 47 -0.63 7.06 -5.57
CA ILE A 47 0.13 8.30 -5.35
C ILE A 47 -0.31 8.99 -4.05
N ALA A 48 -1.62 9.04 -3.76
CA ALA A 48 -2.12 9.62 -2.52
C ALA A 48 -1.63 8.85 -1.29
N ILE A 49 -1.66 7.51 -1.33
CA ILE A 49 -1.15 6.65 -0.26
C ILE A 49 0.36 6.88 -0.06
N CYS A 50 1.15 6.85 -1.14
CA CYS A 50 2.59 7.09 -1.10
C CYS A 50 2.93 8.44 -0.44
N LYS A 51 2.22 9.51 -0.81
CA LYS A 51 2.40 10.84 -0.21
C LYS A 51 2.12 10.87 1.30
N VAL A 52 1.05 10.19 1.74
CA VAL A 52 0.69 10.12 3.16
C VAL A 52 1.66 9.26 3.96
N LEU A 53 2.18 8.20 3.36
CA LEU A 53 3.09 7.25 4.01
C LEU A 53 4.58 7.64 3.88
N HIS A 54 4.88 8.75 3.19
CA HIS A 54 6.25 9.23 2.94
C HIS A 54 7.16 8.20 2.26
N VAL A 55 6.61 7.48 1.28
CA VAL A 55 7.29 6.43 0.50
C VAL A 55 7.00 6.61 -1.00
N THR A 56 7.75 5.92 -1.85
CA THR A 56 7.56 5.91 -3.30
C THR A 56 6.59 4.79 -3.73
N LEU A 57 6.25 4.76 -5.03
CA LEU A 57 5.48 3.65 -5.60
C LEU A 57 6.29 2.35 -5.58
N ASP A 58 7.59 2.44 -5.87
CA ASP A 58 8.51 1.30 -5.91
C ASP A 58 8.64 0.65 -4.53
N ASP A 59 8.68 1.47 -3.47
CA ASP A 59 8.70 1.01 -2.09
C ASP A 59 7.46 0.18 -1.70
N LEU A 60 6.31 0.40 -2.34
CA LEU A 60 5.03 -0.22 -1.94
C LEU A 60 4.53 -1.32 -2.87
N PHE A 61 4.68 -1.13 -4.18
CA PHE A 61 3.95 -1.91 -5.19
C PHE A 61 4.86 -2.66 -6.17
N TRP A 62 6.16 -2.36 -6.22
CA TRP A 62 7.07 -3.17 -7.02
C TRP A 62 7.48 -4.42 -6.22
N GLU A 63 7.27 -5.58 -6.83
CA GLU A 63 7.85 -6.83 -6.36
C GLU A 63 9.34 -6.79 -6.75
N GLU A 64 10.24 -7.19 -5.84
CA GLU A 64 11.61 -7.47 -6.30
C GLU A 64 11.44 -8.61 -7.28
N ASP A 65 11.76 -8.37 -8.55
CA ASP A 65 11.71 -9.39 -9.59
C ASP A 65 12.44 -10.62 -9.04
N GLU A 66 11.71 -11.69 -8.72
CA GLU A 66 12.29 -13.01 -8.66
C GLU A 66 12.70 -13.29 -10.11
N TYR A 67 13.91 -12.84 -10.46
CA TYR A 67 14.64 -13.47 -11.54
C TYR A 67 14.81 -14.91 -11.08
N GLU A 68 13.84 -15.75 -11.44
CA GLU A 68 14.03 -17.19 -11.48
C GLU A 68 15.25 -17.39 -12.38
N GLU A 69 16.42 -17.56 -11.75
CA GLU A 69 17.56 -18.22 -12.35
C GLU A 69 17.05 -19.60 -12.77
N ASN A 70 16.56 -19.68 -14.01
CA ASN A 70 16.44 -20.92 -14.73
C ASN A 70 17.88 -21.42 -14.95
N SER A 71 18.44 -22.02 -13.90
CA SER A 71 19.72 -22.74 -13.91
C SER A 71 19.52 -24.23 -14.02
#